data_AF-A0A4Q0J470-F1
#
_entry.id   AF-A0A4Q0J470-F1
#
_cell.length_a   1.000
_cell.length_b   1.000
_cell.length_c   1.000
_cell.angle_alpha   90.00
_cell.angle_beta   90.00
_cell.angle_gamma   90.00
#
_symmetry.space_group_name_H-M   'P 1'
#
loop_
_entity.id
_entity.type
_entity.pdbx_description
1 polymer ?
#
loop_
_entity_poly.entity_id
_entity_poly.type
_entity_poly.pdbx_seq_one_letter_code
_entity_poly.pdbx_strand_id
1 'polypeptide(L)' 'MEAWEVKEDDYFRHKLILLRHYFPGVNINELDDETFATLVCDAEWMHNQMVITRHANALGL' A
#
# COMPACT_ATOMS: atom_id res chain seq x y z
N MET A 1 0.20 -9.17 29.42
CA MET A 1 -0.36 -8.82 28.09
C MET A 1 0.81 -8.85 27.13
N GLU A 2 0.90 -9.85 26.27
CA GLU A 2 1.88 -9.81 25.17
C GLU A 2 1.52 -8.60 24.29
N ALA A 3 2.51 -7.73 24.06
CA ALA A 3 2.35 -6.66 23.10
C ALA A 3 2.15 -7.30 21.72
N TRP A 4 1.23 -6.76 20.92
CA TRP A 4 1.07 -7.17 19.53
C TRP A 4 2.38 -6.96 18.78
N GLU A 5 3.09 -8.05 18.50
CA GLU A 5 4.34 -8.05 17.73
C GLU A 5 4.00 -8.24 16.26
N VAL A 6 4.40 -7.28 15.42
CA VAL A 6 4.25 -7.33 13.96
C VAL A 6 5.30 -8.32 13.45
N LYS A 7 4.86 -9.43 12.85
CA LYS A 7 5.77 -10.43 12.29
C LYS A 7 6.28 -9.99 10.93
N GLU A 8 7.36 -10.59 10.46
CA GLU A 8 7.93 -10.32 9.13
C GLU A 8 6.86 -10.54 8.01
N ASP A 9 6.01 -11.55 8.18
CA ASP A 9 4.86 -11.83 7.31
C ASP A 9 3.80 -10.70 7.30
N ASP A 10 3.72 -9.90 8.37
CA ASP A 10 2.80 -8.77 8.47
C ASP A 10 3.33 -7.52 7.76
N TYR A 11 4.64 -7.40 7.53
CA TYR A 11 5.24 -6.25 6.82
C TYR A 11 4.75 -6.15 5.38
N PHE A 12 4.52 -7.30 4.74
CA PHE A 12 3.92 -7.38 3.41
C PHE A 12 2.42 -7.11 3.42
N ARG A 13 1.74 -7.23 4.56
CA ARG A 13 0.29 -7.12 4.62
C ARG A 13 -0.20 -5.73 4.23
N HIS A 14 0.51 -4.67 4.61
CA HIS A 14 0.20 -3.31 4.18
C HIS A 14 0.39 -3.13 2.68
N LYS A 15 1.49 -3.64 2.13
CA LYS A 15 1.80 -3.56 0.69
C LYS A 15 0.76 -4.30 -0.15
N LEU A 16 0.34 -5.49 0.30
CA LEU A 16 -0.73 -6.28 -0.31
C LEU A 16 -2.08 -5.55 -0.29
N ILE A 17 -2.40 -4.86 0.81
CA ILE A 17 -3.63 -4.06 0.91
C ILE A 17 -3.60 -2.89 -0.08
N LEU A 18 -2.47 -2.19 -0.17
CA LEU A 18 -2.28 -1.10 -1.13
C LEU A 18 -2.42 -1.59 -2.58
N LEU A 19 -1.75 -2.69 -2.94
CA LEU A 19 -1.88 -3.30 -4.26
C LEU A 19 -3.33 -3.66 -4.59
N ARG A 20 -4.06 -4.31 -3.67
CA ARG A 20 -5.48 -4.66 -3.87
C ARG A 20 -6.37 -3.42 -4.02
N HIS A 21 -6.04 -2.33 -3.34
CA HIS A 21 -6.82 -1.09 -3.39
C HIS A 21 -6.61 -0.33 -4.70
N TYR A 22 -5.35 -0.15 -5.12
CA TYR A 22 -5.01 0.66 -6.29
C TYR A 22 -4.98 -0.15 -7.59
N PHE A 23 -4.76 -1.46 -7.53
CA PHE A 23 -4.66 -2.37 -8.68
C PHE A 23 -5.55 -3.63 -8.49
N PRO A 24 -6.88 -3.49 -8.36
CA PRO A 24 -7.77 -4.60 -8.01
C PRO A 24 -7.84 -5.72 -9.05
N GLY A 25 -7.44 -5.46 -10.30
CA GLY A 25 -7.41 -6.45 -11.38
C GLY A 25 -6.11 -7.27 -11.46
N VAL A 26 -5.11 -6.98 -10.64
CA VAL A 26 -3.82 -7.65 -10.67
C VAL A 26 -3.86 -8.91 -9.81
N ASN A 27 -3.53 -10.06 -10.40
CA ASN A 27 -3.34 -11.30 -9.66
C ASN A 27 -1.95 -11.31 -9.00
N ILE A 28 -1.92 -10.94 -7.72
CA ILE A 28 -0.67 -10.78 -6.96
C ILE A 28 0.15 -12.07 -6.89
N ASN A 29 -0.50 -13.24 -6.92
CA ASN A 29 0.19 -14.54 -6.83
C ASN A 29 0.94 -14.92 -8.12
N GLU A 30 0.70 -14.20 -9.21
CA GLU A 30 1.34 -14.42 -10.51
C GLU A 30 2.38 -13.36 -10.84
N LEU A 31 2.61 -12.40 -9.93
CA LEU A 31 3.63 -11.37 -10.10
C LEU A 31 5.01 -11.93 -9.79
N ASP A 32 5.97 -11.59 -10.64
CA ASP A 32 7.38 -11.68 -10.27
C ASP A 32 7.76 -10.56 -9.27
N ASP A 33 8.91 -10.74 -8.61
CA ASP A 33 9.37 -9.85 -7.55
C ASP A 33 9.60 -8.41 -8.02
N GLU A 34 10.06 -8.21 -9.26
CA GLU A 34 10.36 -6.88 -9.82
C GLU A 34 9.06 -6.12 -10.14
N THR A 35 8.11 -6.81 -10.77
CA THR A 35 6.78 -6.27 -11.04
C THR A 35 6.04 -5.99 -9.74
N PHE A 36 6.12 -6.89 -8.76
CA PHE A 36 5.55 -6.68 -7.44
C PHE A 36 6.12 -5.41 -6.78
N ALA A 37 7.45 -5.28 -6.73
CA ALA A 37 8.10 -4.13 -6.11
C ALA A 37 7.72 -2.81 -6.79
N THR A 38 7.66 -2.80 -8.13
CA THR A 38 7.27 -1.63 -8.91
C THR A 38 5.84 -1.19 -8.60
N LEU A 39 4.88 -2.13 -8.64
CA LEU A 39 3.48 -1.81 -8.36
C LEU A 39 3.27 -1.37 -6.90
N VAL A 40 4.03 -1.91 -5.96
CA VAL A 40 3.99 -1.45 -4.56
C VAL A 40 4.44 0.01 -4.46
N CYS A 41 5.55 0.39 -5.11
CA CYS A 41 6.02 1.77 -5.14
C CYS A 41 4.97 2.73 -5.73
N ASP A 42 4.32 2.34 -6.83
CA ASP A 42 3.27 3.13 -7.45
C ASP A 42 2.05 3.28 -6.54
N ALA A 43 1.60 2.17 -5.92
CA ALA A 43 0.49 2.18 -4.97
C ALA A 43 0.76 3.09 -3.76
N GLU A 44 1.99 3.08 -3.25
CA GLU A 44 2.42 3.96 -2.16
C GLU A 44 2.43 5.42 -2.56
N TRP A 45 2.94 5.71 -3.77
CA TRP A 45 2.93 7.07 -4.28
C TRP A 45 1.50 7.59 -4.42
N MET A 46 0.60 6.79 -5.02
CA MET A 46 -0.83 7.14 -5.16
C MET A 46 -1.48 7.36 -3.78
N HIS A 47 -1.15 6.52 -2.80
CA HIS A 47 -1.65 6.70 -1.44
C HIS A 47 -1.18 7.99 -0.79
N ASN A 48 0.10 8.30 -0.90
CA ASN A 48 0.66 9.54 -0.37
C ASN A 48 0.02 10.78 -1.02
N GLN A 49 -0.19 10.77 -2.34
CA GLN A 49 -0.89 11.86 -3.02
C GLN A 49 -2.33 12.03 -2.51
N MET A 50 -3.06 10.92 -2.32
CA MET A 50 -4.41 10.94 -1.76
C MET A 50 -4.42 11.51 -0.34
N VAL A 51 -3.48 11.11 0.51
CA VAL A 51 -3.35 11.60 1.89
C VAL A 51 -3.03 13.09 1.90
N ILE A 52 -2.09 13.56 1.08
CA ILE A 52 -1.75 14.99 0.95
C ILE A 52 -2.97 15.79 0.51
N THR A 53 -3.67 15.32 -0.53
CA THR A 53 -4.87 15.98 -1.06
C THR A 53 -5.97 16.08 0.00
N ARG A 54 -6.19 15.01 0.76
CA ARG A 54 -7.17 15.00 1.85
C ARG A 54 -6.78 15.98 2.96
N HIS A 55 -5.50 16.07 3.31
CA HIS A 55 -5.02 17.05 4.28
C HIS A 55 -5.18 18.48 3.79
N ALA A 56 -4.82 18.78 2.52
CA ALA A 56 -5.01 20.09 1.93
C ALA A 56 -6.49 20.52 1.97
N ASN A 57 -7.38 19.64 1.51
CA ASN A 57 -8.83 19.88 1.53
C ASN A 57 -9.36 20.08 2.96
N ALA A 58 -8.87 19.31 3.95
CA ALA A 58 -9.27 19.45 5.34
C ALA A 58 -8.84 20.79 5.95
N LEU A 59 -7.76 21.39 5.43
CA LEU A 59 -7.26 22.71 5.82
C LEU A 59 -7.89 23.86 4.99
N GLY A 60 -8.75 23.54 4.01
CA GLY A 60 -9.39 24.53 3.13
C GLY A 60 -8.45 25.20 2.13
N LEU A 61 -7.32 24.54 1.80
CA LEU A 61 -6.38 24.93 0.75
C LEU A 61 -6.78 24.29 -0.58
#